data_AF-A0A0J0YJT9-F1
#
_entry.id   AF-A0A0J0YJT9-F1
#
_cell.length_a   1.000
_cell.length_b   1.000
_cell.length_c   1.000
_cell.angle_alpha   90.00
_cell.angle_beta   90.00
_cell.angle_gamma   90.00
#
_symmetry.space_group_name_H-M   'P 1'
#
loop_
_entity.id
_entity.type
_entity.pdbx_description
1 polymer ?
#
loop_
_entity_poly.entity_id
_entity_poly.type
_entity_poly.pdbx_seq_one_letter_code
_entity_poly.pdbx_strand_id
1 'polypeptide(L)'
;MRKSKLLILGITLLAVLMISCKGRNKLVNSWKITAVEAKMPLSDSAKNVILTQGNLTFTKDGHVTGYLQSEITDGTYALTKGGKSLVIKDETGTPYPCESTITEDQLILDSKEMKLTLKKI
;
A
#
# COMPACT_ATOMS: atom_id res chain seq x y z
N MET A 1 22.10 -49.29 -12.50
CA MET A 1 21.70 -48.13 -13.34
C MET A 1 20.17 -48.15 -13.43
N ARG A 2 19.34 -47.14 -13.15
CA ARG A 2 19.46 -45.69 -13.00
C ARG A 2 18.47 -45.23 -11.90
N LYS A 3 18.97 -44.56 -10.86
CA LYS A 3 18.18 -43.66 -10.02
C LYS A 3 18.17 -42.30 -10.73
N SER A 4 17.02 -41.81 -11.18
CA SER A 4 16.74 -40.38 -11.40
C SER A 4 15.43 -40.20 -12.16
N LYS A 5 14.31 -40.08 -11.44
CA LYS A 5 13.09 -39.44 -11.96
C LYS A 5 12.40 -38.51 -10.95
N LEU A 6 13.04 -38.25 -9.81
CA LEU A 6 12.46 -37.44 -8.71
C LEU A 6 12.86 -35.96 -8.74
N LEU A 7 13.72 -35.53 -9.67
CA LEU A 7 14.21 -34.15 -9.71
C LEU A 7 13.43 -33.20 -10.64
N ILE A 8 12.49 -33.71 -11.44
CA ILE A 8 11.78 -32.87 -12.44
C ILE A 8 10.54 -32.17 -11.86
N LEU A 9 9.99 -32.67 -10.74
CA LEU A 9 8.81 -32.07 -10.09
C LEU A 9 9.12 -30.89 -9.15
N GLY A 10 10.39 -30.70 -8.75
CA GLY A 10 10.79 -29.62 -7.85
C GLY A 10 11.01 -28.26 -8.54
N ILE A 11 11.34 -28.26 -9.82
CA ILE A 11 11.78 -27.04 -10.53
C ILE A 11 10.59 -26.28 -11.14
N THR A 12 9.48 -26.94 -11.44
CA THR A 12 8.28 -26.28 -11.97
C THR A 12 7.54 -25.45 -10.93
N LEU A 13 7.61 -25.80 -9.63
CA LEU A 13 6.94 -25.04 -8.58
C LEU A 13 7.66 -23.73 -8.24
N LEU A 14 8.98 -23.66 -8.45
CA LEU A 14 9.77 -22.44 -8.21
C LEU A 14 9.55 -21.37 -9.29
N ALA A 15 9.18 -21.77 -10.51
CA ALA A 15 8.90 -20.84 -11.61
C ALA A 15 7.58 -20.09 -11.43
N VAL A 16 6.57 -20.67 -10.74
CA VAL A 16 5.28 -20.01 -10.51
C VAL A 16 5.39 -18.85 -9.50
N LEU A 17 6.33 -18.93 -8.57
CA LEU A 17 6.59 -17.86 -7.59
C LEU A 17 7.24 -16.62 -8.23
N MET A 18 7.92 -16.76 -9.37
CA MET A 18 8.59 -15.64 -10.05
C MET A 18 7.71 -14.88 -11.04
N ILE A 19 6.52 -15.37 -11.39
CA ILE A 19 5.63 -14.69 -12.35
C ILE A 19 4.82 -13.57 -11.66
N SER A 20 4.69 -13.60 -10.33
CA SER A 20 3.95 -12.55 -9.58
C SER A 20 4.69 -11.20 -9.51
N CYS A 21 5.95 -11.12 -9.94
CA CYS A 21 6.78 -9.90 -9.87
C CYS A 21 6.84 -9.07 -11.17
N LYS A 22 5.93 -9.28 -12.14
CA LYS A 22 5.97 -8.56 -13.44
C LYS A 22 4.91 -7.47 -13.63
N GLY A 23 4.05 -7.24 -12.64
CA GLY A 23 3.25 -6.02 -12.58
C GLY A 23 4.01 -4.97 -11.79
N ARG A 24 4.71 -4.06 -12.48
CA ARG A 24 5.39 -2.90 -11.87
C ARG A 24 4.44 -2.28 -10.85
N ASN A 25 4.76 -2.40 -9.56
CA ASN A 25 3.89 -2.03 -8.46
C ASN A 25 3.54 -0.54 -8.59
N LYS A 26 2.33 -0.23 -9.09
CA LYS A 26 1.91 1.13 -9.51
C LYS A 26 1.95 2.14 -8.35
N LEU A 27 1.99 1.63 -7.11
CA LEU A 27 2.13 2.34 -5.86
C LEU A 27 3.53 2.84 -5.56
N VAL A 28 4.60 2.23 -6.08
CA VAL A 28 5.97 2.63 -5.76
C VAL A 28 6.23 4.03 -6.28
N ASN A 29 5.99 5.00 -5.42
CA ASN A 29 6.28 6.41 -5.54
C ASN A 29 5.92 7.09 -4.21
N SER A 30 6.16 8.40 -4.14
CA SER A 30 5.57 9.28 -3.15
C SER A 30 4.19 9.75 -3.59
N TRP A 31 3.30 9.95 -2.62
CA TRP A 31 1.91 10.35 -2.80
C TRP A 31 1.57 11.43 -1.79
N LYS A 32 0.93 12.50 -2.24
CA LYS A 32 0.52 13.63 -1.39
C LYS A 32 -0.98 13.61 -1.18
N ILE A 33 -1.45 13.78 0.06
CA ILE A 33 -2.89 13.99 0.31
C ILE A 33 -3.30 15.33 -0.32
N THR A 34 -4.32 15.29 -1.18
CA THR A 34 -4.85 16.47 -1.89
C THR A 34 -6.30 16.78 -1.52
N ALA A 35 -7.04 15.79 -1.00
CA ALA A 35 -8.39 15.99 -0.53
C ALA A 35 -8.68 15.11 0.69
N VAL A 36 -9.48 15.66 1.60
CA VAL A 36 -9.99 15.00 2.82
C VAL A 36 -11.51 15.21 2.85
N GLU A 37 -12.23 14.11 2.72
CA GLU A 37 -13.68 14.03 2.84
C GLU A 37 -14.02 13.39 4.20
N ALA A 38 -14.43 14.19 5.18
CA ALA A 38 -14.74 13.69 6.52
C ALA A 38 -16.12 13.00 6.53
N LYS A 39 -16.19 11.79 7.10
CA LYS A 39 -17.43 11.03 7.34
C LYS A 39 -17.90 11.11 8.79
N MET A 40 -16.97 11.48 9.68
CA MET A 40 -17.21 11.82 11.08
C MET A 40 -16.73 13.27 11.34
N PRO A 41 -17.15 13.92 12.45
CA PRO A 41 -16.69 15.25 12.79
C PRO A 41 -15.15 15.31 12.85
N LEU A 42 -14.57 16.16 12.02
CA LEU A 42 -13.13 16.43 11.95
C LEU A 42 -12.93 17.94 12.09
N SER A 43 -12.05 18.35 13.01
CA SER A 43 -11.77 19.78 13.19
C SER A 43 -11.02 20.34 11.98
N ASP A 44 -11.22 21.63 11.69
CA ASP A 44 -10.52 22.30 10.59
C ASP A 44 -9.00 22.27 10.79
N SER A 45 -8.53 22.38 12.04
CA SER A 45 -7.11 22.25 12.38
C SER A 45 -6.57 20.86 12.02
N ALA A 46 -7.27 19.79 12.40
CA ALA A 46 -6.84 18.43 12.07
C ALA A 46 -6.85 18.20 10.56
N LYS A 47 -7.91 18.65 9.87
CA LYS A 47 -7.99 18.59 8.41
C LYS A 47 -6.84 19.33 7.73
N ASN A 48 -6.47 20.50 8.23
CA ASN A 48 -5.36 21.29 7.70
C ASN A 48 -4.01 20.56 7.91
N VAL A 49 -3.79 19.96 9.07
CA VAL A 49 -2.60 19.15 9.33
C VAL A 49 -2.50 17.99 8.33
N ILE A 50 -3.59 17.24 8.13
CA ILE A 50 -3.64 16.13 7.18
C ILE A 50 -3.35 16.61 5.75
N LEU A 51 -3.90 17.73 5.30
CA LEU A 51 -3.65 18.26 3.95
C LEU A 51 -2.21 18.76 3.78
N THR A 52 -1.66 19.42 4.80
CA THR A 52 -0.32 20.05 4.73
C THR A 52 0.81 19.06 4.93
N GLN A 53 0.68 18.13 5.86
CA GLN A 53 1.71 17.14 6.19
C GLN A 53 1.48 15.80 5.50
N GLY A 54 0.22 15.45 5.22
CA GLY A 54 -0.16 14.13 4.74
C GLY A 54 0.55 13.72 3.45
N ASN A 55 1.25 12.60 3.52
CA ASN A 55 1.97 11.99 2.42
C ASN A 55 2.19 10.50 2.70
N LEU A 56 2.41 9.69 1.66
CA LEU A 56 2.85 8.31 1.78
C LEU A 56 3.90 8.02 0.72
N THR A 57 4.99 7.39 1.10
CA THR A 57 6.07 6.98 0.20
C THR A 57 6.18 5.47 0.25
N PHE A 58 5.90 4.81 -0.88
CA PHE A 58 5.99 3.35 -1.00
C PHE A 58 7.27 2.96 -1.73
N THR A 59 8.01 2.02 -1.16
CA THR A 59 9.29 1.55 -1.70
C THR A 59 9.15 0.16 -2.32
N LYS A 60 10.14 -0.23 -3.14
CA LYS A 60 10.10 -1.50 -3.90
C LYS A 60 10.22 -2.74 -3.00
N ASP A 61 10.83 -2.60 -1.84
CA ASP A 61 11.06 -3.63 -0.83
C ASP A 61 9.85 -3.84 0.11
N GLY A 62 8.73 -3.12 -0.10
CA GLY A 62 7.50 -3.34 0.66
C GLY A 62 7.34 -2.45 1.89
N HIS A 63 8.18 -1.43 2.04
CA HIS A 63 8.07 -0.45 3.13
C HIS A 63 7.23 0.76 2.71
N VAL A 64 6.65 1.42 3.71
CA VAL A 64 5.91 2.66 3.56
C VAL A 64 6.24 3.62 4.69
N THR A 65 6.45 4.88 4.34
CA THR A 65 6.66 5.97 5.30
C THR A 65 5.78 7.16 4.98
N GLY A 66 5.53 8.04 5.95
CA GLY A 66 4.82 9.29 5.74
C GLY A 66 3.89 9.65 6.88
N TYR A 67 2.81 10.34 6.56
CA TYR A 67 1.82 10.84 7.52
C TYR A 67 0.40 10.68 6.98
N LEU A 68 -0.49 10.09 7.78
CA LEU A 68 -1.93 10.07 7.52
C LEU A 68 -2.68 10.82 8.62
N GLN A 69 -2.77 10.19 9.80
CA GLN A 69 -3.26 10.79 11.05
C GLN A 69 -2.16 10.78 12.11
N SER A 70 -1.33 9.75 12.06
CA SER A 70 -0.04 9.63 12.74
C SER A 70 1.06 9.51 11.71
N GLU A 71 2.28 9.75 12.17
CA GLU A 71 3.49 9.44 11.41
C GLU A 71 3.64 7.91 11.28
N ILE A 72 4.14 7.48 10.13
CA ILE A 72 4.54 6.11 9.84
C ILE A 72 6.02 6.19 9.46
N THR A 73 6.91 5.74 10.36
CA THR A 73 8.36 5.86 10.14
C THR A 73 8.96 4.63 9.47
N ASP A 74 8.38 3.46 9.69
CA ASP A 74 8.83 2.19 9.10
C ASP A 74 7.66 1.20 8.96
N GLY A 75 6.60 1.64 8.28
CA GLY A 75 5.45 0.80 8.01
C GLY A 75 5.74 -0.22 6.91
N THR A 76 4.84 -1.19 6.78
CA THR A 76 4.86 -2.15 5.68
C THR A 76 3.58 -2.09 4.87
N TYR A 77 3.65 -2.46 3.59
CA TYR A 77 2.47 -2.54 2.76
C TYR A 77 2.42 -3.80 1.92
N ALA A 78 1.20 -4.24 1.64
CA ALA A 78 0.95 -5.38 0.78
C ALA A 78 -0.17 -5.09 -0.21
N LEU A 79 0.05 -5.53 -1.44
CA LEU A 79 -0.97 -5.57 -2.47
C LEU A 79 -1.69 -6.91 -2.45
N THR A 80 -3.00 -6.86 -2.23
CA THR A 80 -3.89 -8.03 -2.18
C THR A 80 -4.87 -8.02 -3.36
N LYS A 81 -5.65 -9.10 -3.51
CA LYS A 81 -6.67 -9.24 -4.56
C LYS A 81 -6.12 -8.96 -5.98
N GLY A 82 -4.90 -9.43 -6.26
CA GLY A 82 -4.24 -9.23 -7.55
C GLY A 82 -3.78 -7.79 -7.81
N GLY A 83 -3.44 -7.02 -6.77
CA GLY A 83 -2.95 -5.65 -6.90
C GLY A 83 -4.03 -4.58 -6.87
N LYS A 84 -5.27 -4.96 -6.58
CA LYS A 84 -6.43 -4.05 -6.56
C LYS A 84 -6.69 -3.44 -5.19
N SER A 85 -6.14 -4.03 -4.13
CA SER A 85 -6.34 -3.58 -2.75
C SER A 85 -5.00 -3.47 -2.04
N LEU A 86 -4.81 -2.36 -1.34
CA LEU A 86 -3.68 -2.02 -0.51
C LEU A 86 -4.01 -2.27 0.97
N VAL A 87 -3.12 -2.96 1.65
CA VAL A 87 -3.07 -3.04 3.11
C VAL A 87 -1.82 -2.31 3.57
N ILE A 88 -1.98 -1.30 4.42
CA ILE A 88 -0.89 -0.57 5.08
C ILE A 88 -0.86 -1.01 6.54
N LYS A 89 0.34 -1.23 7.07
CA LYS A 89 0.57 -1.45 8.49
C LYS A 89 1.60 -0.46 9.00
N ASP A 90 1.43 0.00 10.22
CA ASP A 90 2.44 0.79 10.92
C ASP A 90 3.64 -0.07 11.35
N GLU A 91 4.61 0.54 12.01
CA GLU A 91 5.82 -0.10 12.53
C GLU A 91 5.54 -1.22 13.56
N THR A 92 4.38 -1.19 14.22
CA THR A 92 3.93 -2.23 15.15
C THR A 92 3.23 -3.40 14.44
N GLY A 93 2.98 -3.27 13.14
CA GLY A 93 2.22 -4.22 12.33
C GLY A 93 0.70 -4.02 12.41
N THR A 94 0.24 -2.92 13.01
CA THR A 94 -1.19 -2.61 13.14
C THR A 94 -1.72 -2.13 11.80
N PRO A 95 -2.76 -2.77 11.23
CA PRO A 95 -3.27 -2.39 9.93
C PRO A 95 -4.04 -1.07 10.01
N TYR A 96 -3.79 -0.18 9.05
CA TYR A 96 -4.63 0.99 8.83
C TYR A 96 -5.97 0.56 8.23
N PRO A 97 -7.11 0.75 8.93
CA PRO A 97 -8.39 0.20 8.50
C PRO A 97 -9.02 1.06 7.40
N CYS A 98 -8.75 0.72 6.14
CA CYS A 98 -9.37 1.35 4.98
C CYS A 98 -9.61 0.37 3.84
N GLU A 99 -10.61 0.66 3.03
CA GLU A 99 -10.67 0.20 1.66
C GLU A 99 -9.79 1.11 0.78
N SER A 100 -9.28 0.54 -0.31
CA SER A 100 -8.34 1.26 -1.16
C SER A 100 -8.66 1.08 -2.62
N THR A 101 -8.51 2.17 -3.38
CA THR A 101 -8.57 2.19 -4.84
C THR A 101 -7.27 2.76 -5.37
N ILE A 102 -6.63 2.03 -6.29
CA ILE A 102 -5.32 2.38 -6.84
C ILE A 102 -5.47 2.56 -8.35
N THR A 103 -5.20 3.78 -8.83
CA THR A 103 -5.06 4.08 -10.26
C THR A 103 -3.60 4.42 -10.57
N GLU A 104 -3.32 4.92 -11.78
CA GLU A 104 -1.96 5.30 -12.16
C GLU A 104 -1.50 6.60 -11.49
N ASP A 105 -2.44 7.50 -11.24
CA ASP A 105 -2.25 8.87 -10.78
C ASP A 105 -2.83 9.13 -9.38
N GLN A 106 -3.75 8.30 -8.91
CA GLN A 106 -4.47 8.46 -7.65
C GLN A 106 -4.45 7.21 -6.77
N LEU A 107 -4.36 7.46 -5.47
CA LEU A 107 -4.59 6.50 -4.41
C LEU A 107 -5.72 7.04 -3.53
N ILE A 108 -6.80 6.28 -3.41
CA ILE A 108 -7.91 6.62 -2.52
C ILE A 108 -7.87 5.66 -1.35
N LEU A 109 -7.87 6.20 -0.13
CA LEU A 109 -8.03 5.45 1.11
C LEU A 109 -9.36 5.84 1.72
N ASP A 110 -10.30 4.91 1.72
CA ASP A 110 -11.63 5.10 2.28
C ASP A 110 -11.72 4.36 3.62
N SER A 111 -11.72 5.11 4.72
CA SER A 111 -11.96 4.57 6.06
C SER A 111 -13.38 4.91 6.54
N LYS A 112 -13.76 4.35 7.69
CA LYS A 112 -15.01 4.69 8.36
C LYS A 112 -15.10 6.17 8.73
N GLU A 113 -13.97 6.79 9.07
CA GLU A 113 -13.90 8.16 9.60
C GLU A 113 -13.78 9.21 8.50
N MET A 114 -13.06 8.89 7.43
CA MET A 114 -12.78 9.82 6.34
C MET A 114 -12.34 9.10 5.08
N LYS A 115 -12.48 9.78 3.95
CA LYS A 115 -11.91 9.39 2.68
C LYS A 115 -10.78 10.35 2.30
N LEU A 116 -9.63 9.79 2.01
CA LEU A 116 -8.41 10.50 1.63
C LEU A 116 -8.14 10.26 0.15
N THR A 117 -7.89 11.34 -0.58
CA THR A 117 -7.44 11.27 -1.98
C THR A 117 -6.00 11.73 -2.06
N LEU A 118 -5.13 10.83 -2.49
CA LEU A 118 -3.71 11.09 -2.67
C LEU A 118 -3.37 11.13 -4.16
N LYS A 119 -2.50 12.05 -4.55
CA LYS A 119 -1.93 12.14 -5.90
C LYS A 119 -0.46 11.81 -5.87
N LYS A 120 -0.01 11.10 -6.91
CA LYS A 120 1.40 10.79 -7.12
C LYS A 120 2.21 12.08 -7.30
N ILE A 121 3.39 12.16 -6.66
CA ILE A 121 4.35 13.26 -6.80
C ILE A 121 5.68 12.78 -7.37
#